data_AF-A0AAD7QP21-F1
#
_entry.id   AF-A0AAD7QP21-F1
#
_cell.length_a   1.000
_cell.length_b   1.000
_cell.length_c   1.000
_cell.angle_alpha   90.00
_cell.angle_beta   90.00
_cell.angle_gamma   90.00
#
_symmetry.space_group_name_H-M   'P 1'
#
loop_
_entity.id
_entity.type
_entity.pdbx_description
1 polymer ?
#
loop_
_entity_poly.entity_id
_entity_poly.type
_entity_poly.pdbx_seq_one_letter_code
_entity_poly.pdbx_strand_id
1 'polypeptide(L)'
;MMQQNGDHQGNNPMDIEPNPDPALEYMKAFTSAQATRTEIYHEFESAINDHANGIISVEEIQQVIRISQEGFQDVSSDIMTQEQLLNSIGLTNLSSIIRQVQNLEKEKLEVTVKLLSSRVQAAQRPEISYQAEIEDFTTRYA
;
A
#
# COMPACT_ATOMS: atom_id res chain seq x y z
N MET A 1 63.95 33.98 -33.13
CA MET A 1 62.70 34.05 -33.91
C MET A 1 62.11 32.65 -33.98
N MET A 2 60.77 32.52 -33.89
CA MET A 2 59.97 31.31 -34.19
C MET A 2 60.21 30.10 -33.23
N GLN A 3 59.20 29.46 -32.60
CA GLN A 3 58.04 28.70 -33.14
C GLN A 3 58.49 27.58 -34.10
N GLN A 4 58.04 26.33 -34.07
CA GLN A 4 56.94 25.60 -33.40
C GLN A 4 57.53 24.25 -32.84
N ASN A 5 56.81 23.32 -32.20
CA ASN A 5 55.38 23.12 -31.93
C ASN A 5 55.18 22.45 -30.54
N GLY A 6 54.00 21.89 -30.23
CA GLY A 6 53.81 20.98 -29.10
C GLY A 6 52.74 19.91 -29.36
N ASP A 7 53.02 18.67 -28.99
CA ASP A 7 52.06 17.55 -29.05
C ASP A 7 51.28 17.45 -27.73
N HIS A 8 50.12 18.10 -27.66
CA HIS A 8 49.13 17.78 -26.64
C HIS A 8 48.41 16.49 -27.05
N GLN A 9 48.76 15.37 -26.42
CA GLN A 9 47.94 14.17 -26.47
C GLN A 9 46.57 14.51 -25.88
N GLY A 10 45.54 14.50 -26.73
CA GLY A 10 44.17 14.69 -26.30
C GLY A 10 43.73 13.52 -25.44
N ASN A 11 43.71 13.71 -24.12
CA ASN A 11 42.88 12.89 -23.25
C ASN A 11 41.42 13.13 -23.66
N ASN A 12 40.86 12.23 -24.46
CA ASN A 12 39.42 12.11 -24.54
C ASN A 12 38.91 11.94 -23.10
N PRO A 13 37.99 12.78 -22.61
CA PRO A 13 37.27 12.45 -21.40
C PRO A 13 36.55 11.14 -21.70
N MET A 14 36.91 10.09 -20.97
CA MET A 14 36.16 8.85 -20.96
C MET A 14 34.71 9.23 -20.64
N ASP A 15 33.75 8.80 -21.45
CA ASP A 15 32.33 8.95 -21.14
C ASP A 15 32.04 8.09 -19.90
N ILE A 16 32.28 8.67 -18.73
CA ILE A 16 31.84 8.14 -17.45
C ILE A 16 30.33 8.35 -17.47
N GLU A 17 29.59 7.34 -17.94
CA GLU A 17 28.17 7.24 -17.66
C GLU A 17 27.98 7.48 -16.16
N PRO A 18 27.14 8.45 -15.76
CA PRO A 18 26.95 8.74 -14.36
C PRO A 18 26.35 7.50 -13.70
N ASN A 19 27.15 6.79 -12.90
CA ASN A 19 26.70 5.67 -12.10
C ASN A 19 25.44 6.12 -11.34
N PRO A 20 24.26 5.52 -11.59
CA PRO A 20 23.01 6.04 -11.05
C PRO A 20 23.09 6.06 -9.53
N ASP A 21 22.70 7.19 -8.93
CA ASP A 21 22.70 7.35 -7.48
C ASP A 21 21.87 6.22 -6.85
N PRO A 22 22.48 5.28 -6.10
CA PRO A 22 21.76 4.15 -5.55
C PRO A 22 20.60 4.59 -4.65
N ALA A 23 20.74 5.73 -3.98
CA ALA A 23 19.67 6.30 -3.17
C ALA A 23 18.46 6.69 -4.02
N LEU A 24 18.68 7.28 -5.20
CA LEU A 24 17.63 7.66 -6.13
C LEU A 24 16.88 6.43 -6.65
N GLU A 25 17.59 5.35 -6.97
CA GLU A 25 16.95 4.11 -7.43
C GLU A 25 16.14 3.43 -6.32
N TYR A 26 16.64 3.37 -5.08
CA TYR A 26 15.87 2.83 -3.94
C TYR A 26 14.63 3.70 -3.63
N MET A 27 14.73 5.03 -3.76
CA MET A 27 13.59 5.93 -3.58
C MET A 27 12.56 5.84 -4.74
N LYS A 28 13.00 5.60 -5.97
CA LYS A 28 12.11 5.28 -7.11
C LYS A 28 11.37 3.96 -6.87
N ALA A 29 12.07 2.91 -6.47
CA ALA A 29 11.48 1.61 -6.15
C ALA A 29 10.46 1.72 -5.01
N PHE A 30 10.79 2.45 -3.93
CA PHE A 30 9.85 2.78 -2.86
C PHE A 30 8.60 3.51 -3.38
N THR A 31 8.78 4.50 -4.25
CA THR A 31 7.67 5.27 -4.83
C THR A 31 6.76 4.38 -5.70
N SER A 32 7.36 3.49 -6.51
CA SER A 32 6.61 2.51 -7.33
C SER A 32 5.80 1.56 -6.44
N ALA A 33 6.40 1.03 -5.38
CA ALA A 33 5.71 0.14 -4.44
C ALA A 33 4.54 0.85 -3.72
N GLN A 34 4.67 2.15 -3.39
CA GLN A 34 3.58 2.95 -2.83
C GLN A 34 2.46 3.25 -3.85
N ALA A 35 2.79 3.37 -5.15
CA ALA A 35 1.78 3.47 -6.20
C ALA A 35 0.93 2.19 -6.27
N THR A 36 1.58 1.02 -6.34
CA THR A 36 0.89 -0.28 -6.28
C THR A 36 0.07 -0.47 -5.00
N ARG A 37 0.58 -0.02 -3.83
CA ARG A 37 -0.21 0.01 -2.58
C ARG A 37 -1.50 0.80 -2.73
N THR A 38 -1.43 1.95 -3.39
CA THR A 38 -2.55 2.87 -3.58
C THR A 38 -3.60 2.27 -4.52
N GLU A 39 -3.16 1.58 -5.58
CA GLU A 39 -4.04 0.82 -6.48
C GLU A 39 -4.78 -0.29 -5.72
N ILE A 40 -4.07 -1.11 -4.92
CA ILE A 40 -4.68 -2.16 -4.09
C ILE A 40 -5.71 -1.57 -3.11
N TYR A 41 -5.44 -0.42 -2.48
CA TYR A 41 -6.43 0.26 -1.63
C TYR A 41 -7.68 0.68 -2.42
N HIS A 42 -7.54 1.21 -3.64
CA HIS A 42 -8.67 1.64 -4.45
C HIS A 42 -9.53 0.46 -4.93
N GLU A 43 -8.91 -0.64 -5.37
CA GLU A 43 -9.63 -1.87 -5.74
C GLU A 43 -10.39 -2.46 -4.54
N PHE A 44 -9.72 -2.50 -3.37
CA PHE A 44 -10.30 -2.95 -2.12
C PHE A 44 -11.51 -2.09 -1.71
N GLU A 45 -11.35 -0.76 -1.66
CA GLU A 45 -12.43 0.17 -1.33
C GLU A 45 -13.60 0.11 -2.33
N SER A 46 -13.34 -0.09 -3.63
CA SER A 46 -14.39 -0.29 -4.64
C SER A 46 -15.20 -1.54 -4.33
N ALA A 47 -14.54 -2.70 -4.21
CA ALA A 47 -15.21 -3.98 -3.97
C ALA A 47 -16.04 -3.98 -2.67
N ILE A 48 -15.58 -3.27 -1.64
CA ILE A 48 -16.33 -3.06 -0.40
C ILE A 48 -17.62 -2.29 -0.64
N ASN A 49 -17.57 -1.20 -1.41
CA ASN A 49 -18.74 -0.41 -1.73
C ASN A 49 -19.69 -1.19 -2.64
N ASP A 50 -19.16 -1.95 -3.60
CA ASP A 50 -19.93 -2.84 -4.48
C ASP A 50 -20.66 -3.92 -3.67
N HIS A 51 -19.99 -4.57 -2.71
CA HIS A 51 -20.62 -5.53 -1.80
C HIS A 51 -21.68 -4.86 -0.89
N ALA A 52 -21.40 -3.67 -0.35
CA ALA A 52 -22.36 -2.93 0.47
C ALA A 52 -23.62 -2.49 -0.31
N ASN A 53 -23.51 -2.32 -1.62
CA ASN A 53 -24.61 -2.04 -2.54
C ASN A 53 -25.27 -3.30 -3.12
N GLY A 54 -24.81 -4.51 -2.75
CA GLY A 54 -25.33 -5.78 -3.26
C GLY A 54 -24.96 -6.09 -4.72
N ILE A 55 -23.91 -5.45 -5.25
CA ILE A 55 -23.41 -5.64 -6.62
C ILE A 55 -22.57 -6.92 -6.74
N ILE A 56 -21.78 -7.23 -5.70
CA ILE A 56 -20.98 -8.47 -5.62
C ILE A 56 -21.35 -9.29 -4.38
N SER A 57 -21.16 -10.61 -4.48
CA SER A 57 -21.44 -11.60 -3.44
C SER A 57 -20.43 -11.58 -2.29
N VAL A 58 -20.76 -12.33 -1.22
CA VAL A 58 -19.90 -12.52 -0.05
C VAL A 58 -18.62 -13.27 -0.44
N GLU A 59 -18.72 -14.23 -1.34
CA GLU A 59 -17.61 -15.03 -1.87
C GLU A 59 -16.65 -14.16 -2.69
N GLU A 60 -17.18 -13.27 -3.54
CA GLU A 60 -16.38 -12.35 -4.35
C GLU A 60 -15.62 -11.34 -3.49
N ILE A 61 -16.26 -10.72 -2.49
CA ILE A 61 -15.55 -9.79 -1.58
C ILE A 61 -14.51 -10.53 -0.72
N GLN A 62 -14.76 -11.77 -0.31
CA GLN A 62 -13.75 -12.59 0.39
C GLN A 62 -12.53 -12.87 -0.49
N GLN A 63 -12.74 -13.13 -1.79
CA GLN A 63 -11.65 -13.29 -2.75
C GLN A 63 -10.84 -11.99 -2.91
N VAL A 64 -11.51 -10.83 -3.05
CA VAL A 64 -10.81 -9.53 -3.13
C VAL A 64 -10.04 -9.23 -1.85
N ILE A 65 -10.65 -9.43 -0.66
CA ILE A 65 -9.96 -9.27 0.63
C ILE A 65 -8.65 -10.07 0.66
N ARG A 66 -8.69 -11.34 0.21
CA ARG A 66 -7.52 -12.22 0.20
C ARG A 66 -6.44 -11.72 -0.78
N ILE A 67 -6.82 -11.37 -2.01
CA ILE A 67 -5.88 -10.86 -3.02
C ILE A 67 -5.23 -9.55 -2.54
N SER A 68 -6.02 -8.64 -1.95
CA SER A 68 -5.50 -7.41 -1.37
C SER A 68 -4.53 -7.67 -0.21
N GLN A 69 -4.79 -8.67 0.64
CA GLN A 69 -3.87 -9.06 1.73
C GLN A 69 -2.53 -9.59 1.20
N GLU A 70 -2.58 -10.48 0.20
CA GLU A 70 -1.38 -11.02 -0.47
C GLU A 70 -0.57 -9.87 -1.11
N GLY A 71 -1.22 -8.98 -1.89
CA GLY A 71 -0.57 -7.81 -2.49
C GLY A 71 -0.02 -6.79 -1.50
N PHE A 72 -0.72 -6.50 -0.39
CA PHE A 72 -0.20 -5.62 0.66
C PHE A 72 1.03 -6.22 1.35
N GLN A 73 1.11 -7.55 1.48
CA GLN A 73 2.28 -8.23 2.05
C GLN A 73 3.50 -8.12 1.12
N ASP A 74 3.32 -8.39 -0.18
CA ASP A 74 4.40 -8.28 -1.18
C ASP A 74 4.96 -6.86 -1.24
N VAL A 75 4.09 -5.85 -1.37
CA VAL A 75 4.50 -4.43 -1.37
C VAL A 75 5.22 -4.03 -0.08
N SER A 76 4.83 -4.59 1.06
CA SER A 76 5.51 -4.32 2.34
C SER A 76 6.91 -4.96 2.40
N SER A 77 7.10 -6.12 1.76
CA SER A 77 8.41 -6.76 1.60
C SER A 77 9.33 -5.95 0.68
N ASP A 78 8.82 -5.47 -0.45
CA ASP A 78 9.58 -4.63 -1.39
C ASP A 78 10.04 -3.33 -0.74
N ILE A 79 9.18 -2.68 0.03
CA ILE A 79 9.52 -1.45 0.75
C ILE A 79 10.52 -1.71 1.88
N MET A 80 10.38 -2.82 2.63
CA MET A 80 11.37 -3.19 3.64
C MET A 80 12.74 -3.47 3.00
N THR A 81 12.77 -4.00 1.77
CA THR A 81 14.02 -4.17 1.01
C THR A 81 14.66 -2.81 0.70
N GLN A 82 13.89 -1.82 0.23
CA GLN A 82 14.43 -0.47 -0.03
C GLN A 82 14.92 0.22 1.26
N GLU A 83 14.20 0.04 2.37
CA GLU A 83 14.59 0.53 3.68
C GLU A 83 15.96 -0.03 4.13
N GLN A 84 16.18 -1.33 3.94
CA GLN A 84 17.44 -2.01 4.26
C GLN A 84 18.58 -1.56 3.35
N LEU A 85 18.31 -1.38 2.05
CA LEU A 85 19.29 -0.90 1.07
C LEU A 85 19.71 0.56 1.34
N LEU A 86 18.79 1.43 1.74
CA LEU A 86 19.11 2.79 2.17
C LEU A 86 19.93 2.81 3.47
N ASN A 87 19.67 1.91 4.41
CA ASN A 87 20.52 1.73 5.60
C ASN A 87 21.93 1.25 5.25
N SER A 88 22.09 0.31 4.32
CA SER A 88 23.41 -0.25 3.97
C SER A 88 24.33 0.76 3.29
N ILE A 89 23.77 1.74 2.56
CA ILE A 89 24.52 2.89 2.00
C ILE A 89 24.64 4.08 2.98
N GLY A 90 24.23 3.92 4.24
CA GLY A 90 24.39 4.94 5.30
C GLY A 90 23.32 6.03 5.33
N LEU A 91 22.26 5.95 4.51
CA LEU A 91 21.16 6.91 4.48
C LEU A 91 20.05 6.56 5.49
N THR A 92 20.47 6.40 6.75
CA THR A 92 19.62 6.00 7.88
C THR A 92 18.43 6.94 8.11
N ASN A 93 18.57 8.24 7.82
CA ASN A 93 17.48 9.21 7.90
C ASN A 93 16.35 8.90 6.90
N LEU A 94 16.68 8.59 5.64
CA LEU A 94 15.68 8.23 4.61
C LEU A 94 15.04 6.88 4.94
N SER A 95 15.85 5.92 5.38
CA SER A 95 15.37 4.63 5.87
C SER A 95 14.37 4.77 7.03
N SER A 96 14.67 5.63 8.02
CA SER A 96 13.76 5.92 9.13
C SER A 96 12.46 6.58 8.68
N ILE A 97 12.49 7.43 7.64
CA ILE A 97 11.28 8.03 7.06
C ILE A 97 10.43 6.94 6.39
N ILE A 98 11.04 6.04 5.61
CA ILE A 98 10.34 4.90 5.01
C ILE A 98 9.69 4.01 6.08
N ARG A 99 10.42 3.69 7.16
CA ARG A 99 9.88 2.94 8.30
C ARG A 99 8.68 3.65 8.95
N GLN A 100 8.75 4.97 9.11
CA GLN A 100 7.63 5.77 9.63
C GLN A 100 6.41 5.69 8.71
N VAL A 101 6.60 5.78 7.39
CA VAL A 101 5.49 5.60 6.43
C VAL A 101 4.91 4.18 6.49
N GLN A 102 5.72 3.13 6.64
CA GLN A 102 5.21 1.76 6.83
C GLN A 102 4.35 1.63 8.09
N ASN A 103 4.75 2.27 9.19
CA ASN A 103 3.98 2.24 10.44
C ASN A 103 2.63 2.96 10.29
N LEU A 104 2.60 4.12 9.63
CA LEU A 104 1.37 4.88 9.34
C LEU A 104 0.43 4.11 8.40
N GLU A 105 0.97 3.46 7.37
CA GLU A 105 0.18 2.62 6.46
C GLU A 105 -0.39 1.38 7.15
N LYS A 106 0.36 0.78 8.09
CA LYS A 106 -0.17 -0.28 8.95
C LYS A 106 -1.32 0.20 9.83
N GLU A 107 -1.16 1.36 10.49
CA GLU A 107 -2.21 1.95 11.33
C GLU A 107 -3.48 2.26 10.53
N LYS A 108 -3.32 2.86 9.34
CA LYS A 108 -4.40 3.09 8.37
C LYS A 108 -5.12 1.79 8.01
N LEU A 109 -4.38 0.73 7.64
CA LEU A 109 -4.97 -0.56 7.28
C LEU A 109 -5.73 -1.18 8.47
N GLU A 110 -5.19 -1.11 9.68
CA GLU A 110 -5.87 -1.60 10.89
C GLU A 110 -7.18 -0.82 11.18
N VAL A 111 -7.18 0.51 11.01
CA VAL A 111 -8.38 1.34 11.15
C VAL A 111 -9.42 1.01 10.07
N THR A 112 -8.99 0.88 8.82
CA THR A 112 -9.84 0.48 7.70
C THR A 112 -10.48 -0.88 7.96
N VAL A 113 -9.72 -1.92 8.29
CA VAL A 113 -10.27 -3.26 8.59
C VAL A 113 -11.28 -3.24 9.75
N LYS A 114 -11.05 -2.44 10.81
CA LYS A 114 -12.01 -2.26 11.91
C LYS A 114 -13.32 -1.59 11.46
N LEU A 115 -13.23 -0.53 10.66
CA LEU A 115 -14.39 0.16 10.08
C LEU A 115 -15.23 -0.79 9.20
N LEU A 116 -14.55 -1.59 8.39
CA LEU A 116 -15.19 -2.52 7.45
C LEU A 116 -15.88 -3.70 8.15
N SER A 117 -15.20 -4.30 9.13
CA SER A 117 -15.78 -5.33 10.00
C SER A 117 -17.07 -4.82 10.65
N SER A 118 -17.07 -3.54 11.08
CA SER A 118 -18.25 -2.90 11.66
C SER A 118 -19.38 -2.67 10.65
N ARG A 119 -19.07 -2.26 9.40
CA ARG A 119 -20.06 -2.10 8.33
C ARG A 119 -20.70 -3.42 7.92
N VAL A 120 -19.92 -4.49 7.75
CA VAL A 120 -20.43 -5.82 7.43
C VAL A 120 -21.33 -6.35 8.55
N GLN A 121 -20.92 -6.20 9.81
CA GLN A 121 -21.76 -6.58 10.96
C GLN A 121 -23.05 -5.75 11.05
N ALA A 122 -23.02 -4.45 10.70
CA ALA A 122 -24.21 -3.61 10.66
C ALA A 122 -25.19 -4.04 9.56
N ALA A 123 -24.71 -4.38 8.37
CA ALA A 123 -25.52 -4.90 7.27
C ALA A 123 -26.06 -6.32 7.54
N GLN A 124 -25.36 -7.11 8.36
CA GLN A 124 -25.78 -8.46 8.77
C GLN A 124 -26.71 -8.47 10.00
N ARG A 125 -26.91 -7.34 10.69
CA ARG A 125 -28.01 -7.25 11.65
C ARG A 125 -29.30 -7.21 10.83
N PRO A 126 -30.21 -8.20 10.99
CA PRO A 126 -31.58 -7.97 10.57
C PRO A 126 -32.07 -6.71 11.27
N GLU A 127 -32.96 -5.94 10.64
CA GLU A 127 -33.86 -5.14 11.46
C GLU A 127 -34.44 -6.07 12.51
N ILE A 128 -34.26 -5.73 13.80
CA ILE A 128 -35.04 -6.37 14.85
C ILE A 128 -36.48 -6.06 14.46
N SER A 129 -37.16 -7.08 13.91
CA SER A 129 -38.53 -6.91 13.47
C SER A 129 -39.32 -6.58 14.72
N TYR A 130 -39.63 -5.30 14.89
CA TYR A 130 -40.50 -4.85 15.97
C TYR A 130 -41.82 -5.63 15.94
N GLN A 131 -42.24 -6.09 14.76
CA GLN A 131 -43.35 -7.03 14.59
C GLN A 131 -43.14 -8.35 15.34
N ALA A 132 -41.95 -8.96 15.25
CA ALA A 132 -41.62 -10.21 15.94
C ALA A 132 -41.47 -10.03 17.47
N GLU A 133 -40.93 -8.88 17.93
CA GLU A 133 -40.92 -8.56 19.36
C GLU A 133 -42.33 -8.27 19.90
N ILE A 134 -43.18 -7.60 19.11
CA ILE A 134 -44.59 -7.37 19.45
C ILE A 134 -45.38 -8.68 19.49
N GLU A 135 -45.14 -9.61 18.55
CA GLU A 135 -45.78 -10.94 18.52
C GLU A 135 -45.32 -11.82 19.69
N ASP A 136 -44.02 -11.85 20.03
CA ASP A 136 -43.51 -12.58 21.20
C ASP A 136 -44.04 -11.96 22.51
N PHE A 137 -44.13 -10.62 22.60
CA PHE A 137 -44.74 -9.95 23.74
C PHE A 137 -46.24 -10.26 23.88
N THR A 138 -47.02 -10.14 22.80
CA THR A 138 -48.46 -10.46 22.84
C THR A 138 -48.72 -11.94 23.09
N THR A 139 -47.86 -12.85 22.61
CA THR A 139 -48.00 -14.30 22.85
C THR A 139 -47.62 -14.72 24.27
N ARG A 140 -46.74 -13.97 24.96
CA ARG A 140 -46.35 -14.25 26.35
C ARG A 140 -47.27 -13.63 27.41
N TYR A 141 -48.10 -12.66 27.03
CA TYR A 141 -48.95 -11.89 27.95
C TYR A 141 -50.45 -11.87 27.56
N ALA A 142 -50.87 -12.83 26.72
CA ALA A 142 -52.28 -13.17 26.44
C ALA A 142 -52.67 -14.51 27.08
#